data_AF-A0A5K1BX97-F1
#
_entry.id   AF-A0A5K1BX97-F1
#
_cell.length_a   1.000
_cell.length_b   1.000
_cell.length_c   1.000
_cell.angle_alpha   90.00
_cell.angle_beta   90.00
_cell.angle_gamma   90.00
#
_symmetry.space_group_name_H-M   'P 1'
#
loop_
_entity.id
_entity.type
_entity.pdbx_description
1 polymer ?
#
loop_
_entity_poly.entity_id
_entity_poly.type
_entity_poly.pdbx_seq_one_letter_code
_entity_poly.pdbx_strand_id
1 'polypeptide(L)' 'ILDNGCAYVIDGDVYFSVDKFPDYGRLSGRKLEDNRAGERVAVDSRKQNPADFALWK' A
#
# COMPACT_ATOMS: atom_id res chain seq x y z
N ILE A 1 -7.96 -10.70 -0.17
CA ILE A 1 -6.79 -9.80 0.06
C ILE A 1 -6.33 -9.77 1.51
N LEU A 2 -7.21 -9.59 2.51
CA LEU A 2 -6.84 -9.83 3.92
C LEU A 2 -6.41 -11.28 4.14
N ASP A 3 -7.21 -12.23 3.66
CA ASP A 3 -6.91 -13.67 3.74
C ASP A 3 -5.60 -14.07 3.03
N ASN A 4 -5.25 -13.33 1.96
CA ASN A 4 -4.00 -13.51 1.22
C ASN A 4 -2.80 -12.77 1.87
N GLY A 5 -2.97 -12.16 3.05
CA GLY A 5 -1.93 -11.39 3.74
C GLY A 5 -1.47 -10.11 3.02
N CYS A 6 -2.25 -9.64 2.05
CA CYS A 6 -1.95 -8.44 1.25
C CYS A 6 -2.62 -7.16 1.80
N ALA A 7 -3.38 -7.27 2.89
CA ALA A 7 -4.08 -6.15 3.50
C ALA A 7 -4.11 -6.28 5.03
N TYR A 8 -4.17 -5.15 5.71
CA TYR A 8 -4.20 -5.05 7.17
C TYR A 8 -5.22 -4.00 7.63
N VAL A 9 -5.60 -4.06 8.90
CA VAL A 9 -6.59 -3.16 9.50
C VAL A 9 -5.89 -2.24 10.51
N ILE A 10 -6.19 -0.95 10.45
CA ILE A 10 -5.78 0.06 11.45
C ILE A 10 -7.02 0.83 11.87
N ASP A 11 -7.33 0.88 13.17
CA ASP A 11 -8.46 1.67 13.71
C ASP A 11 -9.83 1.41 13.03
N GLY A 12 -10.01 0.26 12.37
CA GLY A 12 -11.22 -0.09 11.62
C GLY A 12 -11.13 0.20 10.11
N ASP A 13 -10.11 0.93 9.67
CA ASP A 13 -9.78 1.17 8.27
C ASP A 13 -8.96 0.02 7.69
N VAL A 14 -9.25 -0.38 6.45
CA VAL A 14 -8.50 -1.44 5.77
C VAL A 14 -7.51 -0.83 4.79
N TYR A 15 -6.24 -1.22 4.90
CA TYR A 15 -5.14 -0.79 4.03
C TYR A 15 -4.58 -1.97 3.22
N PHE A 16 -4.15 -1.69 1.99
CA PHE A 16 -3.45 -2.66 1.14
C PHE A 16 -1.93 -2.50 1.30
N SER A 17 -1.24 -3.60 1.62
CA SER A 17 0.22 -3.67 1.68
C SER A 17 0.79 -3.93 0.30
N VAL A 18 1.36 -2.91 -0.32
CA VAL A 18 1.99 -3.06 -1.64
C VAL A 18 3.28 -3.90 -1.59
N ASP A 19 3.95 -3.93 -0.43
CA ASP A 19 5.13 -4.77 -0.18
C ASP A 19 4.81 -6.27 -0.26
N LYS A 20 3.58 -6.64 0.13
CA LYS A 20 3.10 -8.03 0.11
C LYS A 20 2.70 -8.52 -1.28
N PHE A 21 2.70 -7.63 -2.27
CA PHE A 21 2.33 -7.95 -3.64
C PHE A 21 3.51 -7.68 -4.59
N PRO A 22 4.37 -8.68 -4.85
CA PRO A 22 5.59 -8.47 -5.65
C PRO A 22 5.32 -8.09 -7.11
N ASP A 23 4.15 -8.46 -7.66
CA ASP A 23 3.70 -8.03 -8.99
C ASP A 23 3.08 -6.62 -9.01
N TYR A 24 3.12 -5.88 -7.89
CA TYR A 24 2.58 -4.52 -7.82
C TYR A 24 3.32 -3.60 -8.79
N GLY A 25 2.56 -2.88 -9.62
CA GLY A 25 3.11 -1.99 -10.64
C GLY A 25 3.34 -2.63 -12.02
N ARG A 26 3.07 -3.95 -12.19
CA ARG A 26 3.19 -4.65 -13.48
C ARG A 26 2.32 -4.03 -14.60
N LEU A 27 1.11 -3.58 -14.26
CA LEU A 27 0.22 -2.87 -15.19
C LEU A 27 0.74 -1.48 -15.59
N SER A 28 1.47 -0.81 -14.70
CA SER A 28 2.05 0.51 -14.95
C SER A 28 3.48 0.43 -15.52
N GLY A 29 4.10 -0.76 -15.54
CA GLY A 29 5.52 -0.94 -15.87
C GLY A 29 6.50 -0.29 -14.89
N ARG A 30 6.02 0.18 -13.72
CA ARG A 30 6.81 0.88 -12.71
C ARG A 30 7.07 -0.02 -11.54
N LYS A 31 8.34 -0.14 -11.13
CA LYS A 31 8.71 -0.86 -9.92
C LYS A 31 8.32 -0.06 -8.68
N LEU A 32 8.00 -0.75 -7.60
CA LEU A 32 7.72 -0.13 -6.30
C LEU A 32 8.89 0.77 -5.84
N GLU A 33 10.12 0.36 -6.12
CA GLU A 33 11.36 1.11 -5.84
C GLU A 33 11.45 2.45 -6.60
N ASP A 34 10.83 2.53 -7.78
CA ASP A 34 10.80 3.73 -8.62
C ASP A 34 9.66 4.67 -8.19
N ASN A 35 8.64 4.11 -7.53
CA ASN A 35 7.48 4.81 -7.04
C ASN A 35 7.78 5.36 -5.63
N ARG A 36 8.49 6.50 -5.58
CA ARG A 36 8.70 7.26 -4.34
C ARG A 36 7.36 7.64 -3.74
N ALA A 37 6.88 6.82 -2.81
CA ALA A 37 5.72 7.14 -2.02
C ALA A 37 5.99 8.41 -1.22
N GLY A 38 5.24 9.47 -1.53
CA GLY A 38 5.40 10.77 -0.86
C GLY A 38 5.23 11.99 -1.75
N GLU A 39 5.07 11.85 -3.07
CA GLU A 39 5.04 13.05 -3.93
C GLU A 39 3.73 13.86 -3.85
N ARG A 40 2.62 13.29 -3.33
CA ARG A 40 1.32 14.01 -3.29
C ARG A 40 0.38 13.75 -2.10
N VAL A 41 0.68 12.81 -1.19
CA VAL A 41 -0.22 12.47 -0.06
C VAL A 41 0.58 12.41 1.24
N ALA A 42 0.05 13.04 2.29
CA ALA A 42 0.62 12.98 3.63
C ALA A 42 0.81 11.51 4.03
N VAL A 43 2.07 11.12 4.28
CA VAL A 43 2.41 9.78 4.76
C VAL A 43 1.82 9.65 6.16
N ASP A 44 0.72 8.91 6.26
CA ASP A 44 0.13 8.57 7.55
C ASP A 44 1.10 7.64 8.28
N SER A 45 1.65 8.10 9.40
CA SER A 45 2.70 7.41 10.16
C SER A 45 2.24 6.07 10.73
N ARG A 46 0.93 5.79 10.71
CA ARG A 46 0.34 4.53 11.12
C ARG A 46 0.53 3.44 10.06
N LYS A 47 0.72 3.80 8.79
CA LYS A 47 0.88 2.84 7.69
C LYS A 47 2.23 2.13 7.80
N GLN A 48 2.24 0.83 7.50
CA GLN A 48 3.47 0.04 7.48
C GLN A 48 4.40 0.45 6.34
N ASN A 49 3.84 0.87 5.20
CA ASN A 49 4.60 1.40 4.09
C ASN A 49 3.93 2.70 3.59
N PRO A 50 4.70 3.77 3.29
CA PRO A 50 4.15 5.01 2.73
C PRO A 50 3.39 4.80 1.42
N ALA A 51 3.70 3.73 0.68
CA ALA A 51 3.05 3.36 -0.57
C ALA A 51 1.70 2.63 -0.37
N ASP A 52 1.35 2.27 0.86
CA ASP A 52 0.08 1.62 1.18
C ASP A 52 -1.10 2.59 1.04
N PHE A 53 -2.21 2.08 0.52
CA PHE A 53 -3.42 2.85 0.29
C PHE A 53 -4.63 2.21 0.98
N ALA A 54 -5.59 3.05 1.36
CA ALA A 54 -6.82 2.59 2.00
C ALA A 54 -7.74 1.93 0.95
N LEU A 55 -8.24 0.75 1.28
CA LEU A 55 -9.25 0.02 0.51
C LEU A 55 -10.65 0.28 1.04
N TRP A 56 -10.74 0.49 2.36
CA TRP A 56 -12.01 0.70 3.05
C TRP A 56 -11.81 1.69 4.20
N LYS A 57 -12.78 2.60 4.35
CA LYS A 57 -12.89 3.61 5.40
C LYS A 57 -14.36 3.68 5.86
#